data_AF-A0AAP0LFX9-F1
#
_entry.id   AF-A0AAP0LFX9-F1
#
_cell.length_a   1.000
_cell.length_b   1.000
_cell.length_c   1.000
_cell.angle_alpha   90.00
_cell.angle_beta   90.00
_cell.angle_gamma   90.00
#
_symmetry.space_group_name_H-M   'P 1'
#
loop_
_entity.id
_entity.type
_entity.pdbx_description
1 polymer ?
#
loop_
_entity_poly.entity_id
_entity_poly.type
_entity_poly.pdbx_seq_one_letter_code
_entity_poly.pdbx_strand_id
1 'polypeptide(L)'
;MADEKILSYNDVVLRRSDLDILSGPKFLNDQIIEFYFSFLSSGFPSQDTLFVPPSISFWIANCPDPKSLKDFVEPLAFPERKVVLFSVNNNMDVTMAEGGTHWSLLVYDRSANVFVHHDSIAGFNNCHAKRLYKAVAGFMGFSGSAPNSQLIEYVDTPQQINCYDCGLYVTAFAKLICHWHESGRSKSKDSLWFSVLKEEVGPSLVSEMRSEILKLIKDLMEKK
;
A
#
# COMPACT_ATOMS: atom_id res chain seq x y z
N MET A 1 19.60 -22.20 11.74
CA MET A 1 20.45 -21.44 10.80
C MET A 1 19.97 -20.00 10.81
N ALA A 2 20.86 -19.02 10.69
CA ALA A 2 20.45 -17.62 10.61
C ALA A 2 19.67 -17.38 9.31
N ASP A 3 18.66 -16.51 9.37
CA ASP A 3 17.87 -16.14 8.19
C ASP A 3 18.72 -15.25 7.25
N GLU A 4 19.10 -15.83 6.11
CA GLU A 4 20.07 -15.27 5.17
C GLU A 4 19.46 -14.10 4.39
N LYS A 5 20.19 -12.98 4.27
CA LYS A 5 19.87 -11.91 3.33
C LYS A 5 20.05 -12.39 1.88
N ILE A 6 18.98 -12.33 1.08
CA ILE A 6 19.00 -12.76 -0.33
C ILE A 6 19.02 -11.58 -1.32
N LEU A 7 18.42 -10.45 -0.97
CA LEU A 7 18.32 -9.29 -1.86
C LEU A 7 18.38 -7.98 -1.05
N SER A 8 18.95 -6.96 -1.68
CA SER A 8 18.77 -5.56 -1.31
C SER A 8 18.29 -4.86 -2.55
N TYR A 9 17.16 -4.17 -2.46
CA TYR A 9 16.57 -3.41 -3.54
C TYR A 9 16.09 -2.07 -2.99
N ASN A 10 16.74 -0.99 -3.41
CA ASN A 10 16.65 0.32 -2.74
C ASN A 10 16.86 0.15 -1.23
N ASP A 11 15.96 0.68 -0.39
CA ASP A 11 16.03 0.58 1.07
C ASP A 11 15.50 -0.76 1.63
N VAL A 12 14.98 -1.65 0.78
CA VAL A 12 14.37 -2.91 1.20
C VAL A 12 15.40 -4.03 1.25
N VAL A 13 15.42 -4.77 2.36
CA VAL A 13 16.24 -5.98 2.54
C VAL A 13 15.32 -7.19 2.63
N LEU A 14 15.43 -8.09 1.66
CA LEU A 14 14.74 -9.38 1.68
C LEU A 14 15.67 -10.48 2.16
N ARG A 15 15.12 -11.40 2.94
CA ARG A 15 15.75 -12.60 3.47
C ARG A 15 15.14 -13.87 2.87
N ARG A 16 15.75 -15.01 3.17
CA ARG A 16 15.30 -16.32 2.71
C ARG A 16 13.86 -16.59 3.14
N SER A 17 13.53 -16.27 4.39
CA SER A 17 12.18 -16.39 4.94
C SER A 17 11.12 -15.63 4.13
N ASP A 18 11.44 -14.43 3.63
CA ASP A 18 10.54 -13.63 2.79
C ASP A 18 10.24 -14.34 1.46
N LEU A 19 11.26 -14.95 0.83
CA LEU A 19 11.06 -15.72 -0.40
C LEU A 19 10.21 -16.98 -0.18
N ASP A 20 10.38 -17.62 0.98
CA ASP A 20 9.63 -18.81 1.36
C ASP A 20 8.13 -18.54 1.60
N ILE A 21 7.75 -17.28 1.87
CA ILE A 21 6.35 -16.84 1.93
C ILE A 21 5.70 -16.94 0.55
N LEU A 22 6.41 -16.56 -0.51
CA LEU A 22 5.90 -16.54 -1.88
C LEU A 22 5.75 -17.94 -2.49
N SER A 23 6.29 -18.98 -1.84
CA SER A 23 6.24 -20.36 -2.33
C SER A 23 4.93 -21.11 -2.01
N GLY A 24 3.98 -20.50 -1.30
CA GLY A 24 2.73 -21.16 -0.93
C GLY A 24 1.62 -20.20 -0.45
N PRO A 25 0.50 -20.75 0.05
CA PRO A 25 -0.65 -19.98 0.52
C PRO A 25 -0.38 -19.35 1.89
N LYS A 26 0.53 -18.38 1.93
CA LYS A 26 0.96 -17.65 3.12
C LYS A 26 0.62 -16.17 2.98
N PHE A 27 0.30 -15.54 4.11
CA PHE A 27 0.18 -14.09 4.20
C PHE A 27 1.48 -13.43 3.75
N LEU A 28 1.37 -12.36 2.96
CA LEU A 28 2.52 -11.50 2.73
C LEU A 28 2.85 -10.76 4.03
N ASN A 29 4.13 -10.60 4.31
CA ASN A 29 4.61 -9.68 5.32
C ASN A 29 4.82 -8.28 4.73
N ASP A 30 5.18 -7.34 5.61
CA ASP A 30 5.53 -5.97 5.27
C ASP A 30 6.69 -5.89 4.28
N GLN A 31 7.76 -6.68 4.46
CA GLN A 31 8.95 -6.65 3.59
C GLN A 31 8.64 -6.96 2.13
N ILE A 32 7.75 -7.91 1.85
CA ILE A 32 7.35 -8.25 0.48
C ILE A 32 6.50 -7.14 -0.14
N ILE A 33 5.55 -6.58 0.64
CA ILE A 33 4.71 -5.47 0.18
C ILE A 33 5.58 -4.24 -0.11
N GLU A 34 6.52 -3.91 0.79
CA GLU A 34 7.45 -2.80 0.64
C GLU A 34 8.38 -2.98 -0.57
N PHE A 35 8.92 -4.19 -0.76
CA PHE A 35 9.70 -4.52 -1.95
C PHE A 35 8.90 -4.24 -3.23
N TYR A 36 7.65 -4.70 -3.29
CA TYR A 36 6.84 -4.52 -4.50
C TYR A 36 6.48 -3.05 -4.73
N PHE A 37 6.17 -2.29 -3.67
CA PHE A 37 5.95 -0.85 -3.74
C PHE A 37 7.19 -0.11 -4.24
N SER A 38 8.37 -0.46 -3.73
CA SER A 38 9.66 0.08 -4.15
C SER A 38 9.95 -0.24 -5.63
N PHE A 39 9.61 -1.45 -6.07
CA PHE A 39 9.71 -1.86 -7.48
C PHE A 39 8.78 -1.03 -8.38
N LEU A 40 7.50 -0.89 -8.00
CA LEU A 40 6.54 -0.05 -8.74
C LEU A 40 7.03 1.40 -8.83
N SER A 41 7.47 1.98 -7.71
CA SER A 41 8.01 3.34 -7.67
C SER A 41 9.21 3.54 -8.59
N SER A 42 10.04 2.51 -8.79
CA SER A 42 11.22 2.58 -9.67
C SER A 42 10.85 2.46 -11.15
N GLY A 43 9.65 1.95 -11.47
CA GLY A 43 9.16 1.78 -12.83
C GLY A 43 8.61 3.07 -13.47
N PHE A 44 8.35 4.11 -12.68
CA PHE A 44 7.78 5.36 -13.17
C PHE A 44 8.72 6.54 -12.92
N PRO A 45 8.98 7.39 -13.92
CA PRO A 45 9.85 8.55 -13.76
C PRO A 45 9.21 9.69 -12.95
N SER A 46 7.88 9.70 -12.81
CA SER A 46 7.15 10.72 -12.07
C SER A 46 7.23 10.48 -10.56
N GLN A 47 7.40 11.57 -9.80
CA GLN A 47 7.31 11.57 -8.32
C GLN A 47 5.88 11.86 -7.81
N ASP A 48 4.91 11.93 -8.73
CA ASP A 48 3.50 12.22 -8.42
C ASP A 48 2.85 11.15 -7.53
N THR A 49 3.26 9.88 -7.68
CA THR A 49 2.75 8.75 -6.91
C THR A 49 3.71 8.41 -5.78
N LEU A 50 3.22 8.36 -4.55
CA LEU A 50 3.97 7.91 -3.38
C LEU A 50 3.40 6.62 -2.83
N PHE A 51 4.24 5.60 -2.74
CA PHE A 51 3.96 4.38 -2.00
C PHE A 51 4.59 4.49 -0.61
N VAL A 52 3.77 4.65 0.42
CA VAL A 52 4.26 4.78 1.78
C VAL A 52 4.65 3.39 2.30
N PRO A 53 5.87 3.20 2.84
CA PRO A 53 6.28 1.92 3.37
C PRO A 53 5.29 1.40 4.44
N PRO A 54 5.05 0.08 4.53
CA PRO A 54 4.09 -0.46 5.49
C PRO A 54 4.40 -0.11 6.94
N SER A 55 5.69 -0.13 7.32
CA SER A 55 6.17 0.28 8.63
C SER A 55 5.84 1.75 8.95
N ILE A 56 5.98 2.63 7.97
CA ILE A 56 5.67 4.06 8.07
C ILE A 56 4.16 4.28 8.18
N SER A 57 3.36 3.60 7.36
CA SER A 57 1.90 3.66 7.42
C SER A 57 1.38 3.21 8.79
N PHE A 58 1.93 2.10 9.30
CA PHE A 58 1.61 1.56 10.63
C PHE A 58 2.00 2.53 11.74
N TRP A 59 3.19 3.13 11.66
CA TRP A 59 3.66 4.10 12.64
C TRP A 59 2.80 5.37 12.66
N ILE A 60 2.45 5.93 11.50
CA ILE A 60 1.56 7.10 11.41
C ILE A 60 0.21 6.82 12.08
N ALA A 61 -0.36 5.64 11.83
CA ALA A 61 -1.66 5.25 12.40
C ALA A 61 -1.64 5.10 13.93
N ASN A 62 -0.50 4.72 14.51
CA ASN A 62 -0.39 4.33 15.92
C ASN A 62 0.52 5.24 16.75
N CYS A 63 1.01 6.35 16.20
CA CYS A 63 1.87 7.27 16.90
C CYS A 63 1.13 7.91 18.10
N PRO A 64 1.65 7.75 19.34
CA PRO A 64 0.98 8.27 20.54
C PRO A 64 1.11 9.79 20.70
N ASP A 65 2.11 10.39 20.05
CA ASP A 65 2.33 11.84 20.06
C ASP A 65 2.18 12.45 18.66
N PRO A 66 0.99 12.98 18.31
CA PRO A 66 0.74 13.62 17.03
C PRO A 66 1.65 14.82 16.72
N LYS A 67 2.30 15.43 17.72
CA LYS A 67 3.24 16.54 17.48
C LYS A 67 4.53 16.03 16.84
N SER A 68 4.97 14.84 17.24
CA SER A 68 6.16 14.18 16.68
C SER A 68 5.95 13.68 15.24
N LEU A 69 4.69 13.51 14.80
CA LEU A 69 4.38 13.07 13.44
C LEU A 69 4.89 14.06 12.39
N LYS A 70 4.81 15.37 12.66
CA LYS A 70 5.09 16.41 11.66
C LYS A 70 6.49 16.27 11.06
N ASP A 71 7.51 16.21 11.90
CA ASP A 71 8.91 16.16 11.46
C ASP A 71 9.23 14.84 10.74
N PHE A 72 8.47 13.79 11.02
CA PHE A 72 8.64 12.48 10.39
C PHE A 72 7.92 12.35 9.04
N VAL A 73 6.77 13.01 8.88
CA VAL A 73 6.00 12.97 7.62
C VAL A 73 6.45 14.05 6.64
N GLU A 74 7.12 15.11 7.09
CA GLU A 74 7.63 16.19 6.24
C GLU A 74 8.53 15.67 5.08
N PRO A 75 9.48 14.74 5.30
CA PRO A 75 10.27 14.14 4.22
C PRO A 75 9.46 13.38 3.16
N LEU A 76 8.23 12.95 3.47
CA LEU A 76 7.36 12.26 2.51
C LEU A 76 6.78 13.24 1.46
N ALA A 77 6.84 14.54 1.73
CA ALA A 77 6.37 15.61 0.85
C ALA A 77 4.91 15.39 0.37
N PHE A 78 4.03 14.94 1.26
CA PHE A 78 2.62 14.67 0.93
C PHE A 78 1.89 15.78 0.15
N PRO A 79 2.12 17.10 0.42
CA PRO A 79 1.49 18.17 -0.33
C PRO A 79 1.83 18.17 -1.84
N GLU A 80 2.96 17.59 -2.22
CA GLU A 80 3.45 17.54 -3.60
C GLU A 80 2.96 16.30 -4.37
N ARG A 81 2.48 15.27 -3.67
CA ARG A 81 2.04 14.00 -4.28
C ARG A 81 0.62 14.10 -4.79
N LYS A 82 0.36 13.62 -6.01
CA LYS A 82 -0.98 13.51 -6.58
C LYS A 82 -1.74 12.29 -6.06
N VAL A 83 -1.03 11.16 -5.92
CA VAL A 83 -1.59 9.92 -5.38
C VAL A 83 -0.68 9.43 -4.26
N VAL A 84 -1.27 9.06 -3.12
CA VAL A 84 -0.53 8.47 -2.01
C VAL A 84 -1.18 7.18 -1.57
N LEU A 85 -0.41 6.09 -1.56
CA LEU A 85 -0.87 4.76 -1.21
C LEU A 85 -0.29 4.36 0.15
N PHE A 86 -1.17 3.99 1.06
CA PHE A 86 -0.81 3.50 2.39
C PHE A 86 -1.33 2.08 2.56
N SER A 87 -0.51 1.18 3.09
CA SER A 87 -1.03 -0.09 3.58
C SER A 87 -1.69 0.10 4.94
N VAL A 88 -2.76 -0.66 5.18
CA VAL A 88 -3.47 -0.70 6.45
C VAL A 88 -3.37 -2.13 7.00
N ASN A 89 -2.94 -2.24 8.25
CA ASN A 89 -2.86 -3.50 8.98
C ASN A 89 -3.67 -3.40 10.27
N ASN A 90 -4.31 -4.49 10.68
CA ASN A 90 -5.11 -4.53 11.91
C ASN A 90 -4.30 -4.84 13.19
N ASN A 91 -2.98 -4.89 13.14
CA ASN A 91 -2.16 -5.01 14.33
C ASN A 91 -2.48 -3.85 15.30
N MET A 92 -2.74 -4.21 16.55
CA MET A 92 -3.03 -3.27 17.64
C MET A 92 -1.91 -3.19 18.66
N ASP A 93 -0.93 -4.09 18.58
CA ASP A 93 0.22 -4.15 19.47
C ASP A 93 1.47 -3.72 18.71
N VAL A 94 1.90 -2.47 18.94
CA VAL A 94 3.10 -1.89 18.33
C VAL A 94 4.40 -2.57 18.78
N THR A 95 4.37 -3.38 19.83
CA THR A 95 5.53 -4.11 20.35
C THR A 95 5.66 -5.52 19.76
N MET A 96 4.59 -6.01 19.13
CA MET A 96 4.55 -7.33 18.51
C MET A 96 4.98 -7.25 17.04
N ALA A 97 6.18 -7.75 16.76
CA ALA A 97 6.64 -7.97 15.39
C ALA A 97 5.71 -8.99 14.69
N GLU A 98 5.53 -8.82 13.37
CA GLU A 98 4.67 -9.68 12.54
C GLU A 98 3.22 -9.80 13.04
N GLY A 99 2.76 -8.82 13.82
CA GLY A 99 1.40 -8.79 14.31
C GLY A 99 0.37 -8.40 13.24
N GLY A 100 -0.90 -8.57 13.60
CA GLY A 100 -2.02 -8.37 12.68
C GLY A 100 -2.30 -9.61 11.82
N THR A 101 -3.46 -9.63 11.21
CA THR A 101 -4.02 -10.76 10.48
C THR A 101 -4.58 -10.38 9.12
N HIS A 102 -4.63 -9.08 8.80
CA HIS A 102 -5.23 -8.62 7.55
C HIS A 102 -4.61 -7.34 7.02
N TRP A 103 -4.43 -7.30 5.70
CA TRP A 103 -3.94 -6.16 4.96
C TRP A 103 -5.05 -5.57 4.09
N SER A 104 -5.11 -4.25 4.02
CA SER A 104 -5.94 -3.50 3.08
C SER A 104 -5.19 -2.25 2.60
N LEU A 105 -5.77 -1.49 1.68
CA LEU A 105 -5.11 -0.35 1.05
C LEU A 105 -5.93 0.93 1.23
N LEU A 106 -5.30 1.99 1.71
CA LEU A 106 -5.88 3.34 1.78
C LEU A 106 -5.17 4.23 0.76
N VAL A 107 -5.92 4.86 -0.15
CA VAL A 107 -5.36 5.65 -1.24
C VAL A 107 -5.91 7.08 -1.18
N TYR A 108 -5.02 8.06 -1.14
CA TYR A 108 -5.38 9.46 -1.33
C TYR A 108 -5.26 9.86 -2.79
N ASP A 109 -6.29 10.50 -3.32
CA ASP A 109 -6.26 11.21 -4.60
C ASP A 109 -6.38 12.71 -4.37
N ARG A 110 -5.40 13.49 -4.87
CA ARG A 110 -5.35 14.94 -4.70
C ARG A 110 -6.35 15.69 -5.56
N SER A 111 -6.65 15.19 -6.76
CA SER A 111 -7.53 15.87 -7.72
C SER A 111 -8.97 15.91 -7.21
N ALA A 112 -9.43 14.80 -6.67
CA ALA A 112 -10.72 14.64 -6.00
C ALA A 112 -10.69 15.04 -4.52
N ASN A 113 -9.50 15.14 -3.92
CA ASN A 113 -9.28 15.39 -2.50
C ASN A 113 -10.01 14.38 -1.60
N VAL A 114 -9.88 13.10 -1.91
CA VAL A 114 -10.52 12.00 -1.18
C VAL A 114 -9.50 10.94 -0.79
N PHE A 115 -9.79 10.27 0.32
CA PHE A 115 -9.19 9.01 0.68
C PHE A 115 -10.18 7.90 0.35
N VAL A 116 -9.73 6.88 -0.38
CA VAL A 116 -10.52 5.69 -0.68
C VAL A 116 -9.86 4.48 -0.04
N HIS A 117 -10.62 3.76 0.78
CA HIS A 117 -10.20 2.50 1.37
C HIS A 117 -10.70 1.33 0.54
N HIS A 118 -9.77 0.43 0.20
CA HIS A 118 -10.01 -0.82 -0.50
C HIS A 118 -9.68 -1.99 0.41
N ASP A 119 -10.71 -2.74 0.75
CA ASP A 119 -10.61 -3.93 1.59
C ASP A 119 -11.11 -5.18 0.84
N SER A 120 -10.23 -6.15 0.66
CA SER A 120 -10.56 -7.43 0.02
C SER A 120 -11.39 -8.34 0.92
N ILE A 121 -11.52 -8.02 2.22
CA ILE A 121 -12.53 -8.56 3.13
C ILE A 121 -13.35 -7.38 3.65
N ALA A 122 -14.44 -7.06 2.97
CA ALA A 122 -15.25 -5.87 3.23
C ALA A 122 -15.52 -5.66 4.72
N GLY A 123 -15.08 -4.50 5.24
CA GLY A 123 -15.34 -4.11 6.62
C GLY A 123 -14.24 -4.45 7.63
N PHE A 124 -13.31 -5.34 7.30
CA PHE A 124 -12.40 -5.93 8.28
C PHE A 124 -11.39 -4.92 8.83
N ASN A 125 -10.89 -4.02 7.98
CA ASN A 125 -9.94 -2.96 8.35
C ASN A 125 -10.57 -1.56 8.49
N ASN A 126 -11.90 -1.41 8.48
CA ASN A 126 -12.56 -0.09 8.49
C ASN A 126 -12.10 0.82 9.63
N CYS A 127 -11.99 0.29 10.85
CA CYS A 127 -11.57 1.08 12.00
C CYS A 127 -10.07 1.46 11.93
N HIS A 128 -9.24 0.60 11.36
CA HIS A 128 -7.80 0.81 11.17
C HIS A 128 -7.53 1.84 10.05
N ALA A 129 -8.24 1.74 8.93
CA ALA A 129 -8.19 2.70 7.84
C ALA A 129 -8.67 4.09 8.31
N LYS A 130 -9.77 4.15 9.07
CA LYS A 130 -10.26 5.40 9.66
C LYS A 130 -9.27 6.01 10.65
N ARG A 131 -8.53 5.19 11.40
CA ARG A 131 -7.47 5.66 12.30
C ARG A 131 -6.33 6.30 11.50
N LEU A 132 -5.81 5.60 10.49
CA LEU A 132 -4.74 6.12 9.63
C LEU A 132 -5.16 7.40 8.92
N TYR A 133 -6.37 7.42 8.34
CA TYR A 133 -6.96 8.61 7.72
C TYR A 133 -6.94 9.82 8.66
N LYS A 134 -7.43 9.67 9.89
CA LYS A 134 -7.45 10.76 10.88
C LYS A 134 -6.04 11.27 11.22
N ALA A 135 -5.06 10.38 11.25
CA ALA A 135 -3.68 10.74 11.54
C ALA A 135 -3.02 11.49 10.38
N VAL A 136 -3.30 11.11 9.13
CA VAL A 136 -2.57 11.63 7.96
C VAL A 136 -3.27 12.77 7.22
N ALA A 137 -4.60 12.89 7.29
CA ALA A 137 -5.38 13.85 6.48
C ALA A 137 -4.91 15.30 6.66
N GLY A 138 -4.52 15.68 7.88
CA GLY A 138 -4.01 17.03 8.21
C GLY A 138 -2.72 17.40 7.48
N PHE A 139 -1.95 16.43 7.00
CA PHE A 139 -0.65 16.63 6.33
C PHE A 139 -0.76 16.65 4.81
N MET A 140 -1.94 16.37 4.24
CA MET A 140 -2.12 16.37 2.78
C MET A 140 -2.20 17.79 2.20
N GLY A 141 -2.55 18.81 2.99
CA GLY A 141 -2.62 20.19 2.52
C GLY A 141 -1.31 20.95 2.65
N PHE A 142 -1.15 22.05 1.91
CA PHE A 142 -0.15 23.07 2.25
C PHE A 142 -0.58 23.80 3.52
N SER A 143 0.39 24.17 4.37
CA SER A 143 0.17 24.90 5.63
C SER A 143 -0.80 26.08 5.43
N GLY A 144 -1.92 26.08 6.16
CA GLY A 144 -2.96 27.13 6.09
C GLY A 144 -4.23 26.75 5.31
N SER A 145 -4.26 25.60 4.64
CA SER A 145 -5.48 25.03 4.05
C SER A 145 -6.08 23.99 5.02
N ALA A 146 -7.34 24.12 5.41
CA ALA A 146 -8.03 23.04 6.14
C ALA A 146 -8.32 21.89 5.14
N PRO A 147 -7.72 20.69 5.29
CA PRO A 147 -7.97 19.61 4.36
C PRO A 147 -9.30 18.95 4.76
N ASN A 148 -10.41 19.45 4.22
CA ASN A 148 -11.72 18.79 4.28
C ASN A 148 -11.77 17.62 3.29
N SER A 149 -10.75 16.75 3.28
CA SER A 149 -10.82 15.52 2.50
C SER A 149 -11.90 14.62 3.06
N GLN A 150 -12.50 13.78 2.23
CA GLN A 150 -13.46 12.77 2.67
C GLN A 150 -12.80 11.39 2.68
N LEU A 151 -13.10 10.58 3.71
CA LEU A 151 -12.83 9.14 3.68
C LEU A 151 -14.02 8.40 3.06
N ILE A 152 -13.74 7.60 2.03
CA ILE A 152 -14.69 6.74 1.31
C ILE A 152 -14.30 5.29 1.56
N GLU A 153 -15.22 4.52 2.10
CA GLU A 153 -15.12 3.06 2.12
C GLU A 153 -15.65 2.53 0.79
N TYR A 154 -14.80 1.96 -0.06
CA TYR A 154 -15.25 1.50 -1.38
C TYR A 154 -15.90 0.12 -1.31
N VAL A 155 -17.22 0.12 -1.30
CA VAL A 155 -18.05 -1.08 -1.11
C VAL A 155 -17.95 -2.11 -2.24
N ASP A 156 -17.60 -1.68 -3.45
CA ASP A 156 -17.45 -2.55 -4.63
C ASP A 156 -16.00 -3.03 -4.82
N THR A 157 -15.16 -2.97 -3.76
CA THR A 157 -13.80 -3.51 -3.83
C THR A 157 -13.83 -5.00 -4.19
N PRO A 158 -13.01 -5.47 -5.15
CA PRO A 158 -12.87 -6.89 -5.46
C PRO A 158 -12.53 -7.72 -4.21
N GLN A 159 -13.37 -8.71 -3.92
CA GLN A 159 -13.29 -9.50 -2.68
C GLN A 159 -12.42 -10.74 -2.85
N GLN A 160 -11.65 -11.07 -1.81
CA GLN A 160 -10.89 -12.32 -1.75
C GLN A 160 -11.79 -13.51 -1.45
N ILE A 161 -11.43 -14.66 -1.99
CA ILE A 161 -12.16 -15.93 -1.81
C ILE A 161 -11.43 -16.93 -0.89
N ASN A 162 -10.30 -16.52 -0.32
CA ASN A 162 -9.49 -17.31 0.62
C ASN A 162 -9.09 -16.44 1.82
N CYS A 163 -8.31 -16.98 2.76
CA CYS A 163 -7.94 -16.28 4.00
C CYS A 163 -6.54 -15.64 4.01
N TYR A 164 -5.73 -15.78 2.96
CA TYR A 164 -4.30 -15.46 3.02
C TYR A 164 -3.79 -14.50 1.93
N ASP A 165 -4.60 -14.19 0.91
CA ASP A 165 -4.17 -13.35 -0.22
C ASP A 165 -4.43 -11.85 -0.06
N CYS A 166 -4.89 -11.37 1.11
CA CYS A 166 -5.15 -9.94 1.35
C CYS A 166 -3.96 -9.04 0.97
N GLY A 167 -2.73 -9.45 1.30
CA GLY A 167 -1.50 -8.76 0.89
C GLY A 167 -1.30 -8.73 -0.63
N LEU A 168 -1.69 -9.78 -1.36
CA LEU A 168 -1.63 -9.78 -2.83
C LEU A 168 -2.67 -8.85 -3.44
N TYR A 169 -3.89 -8.79 -2.87
CA TYR A 169 -4.89 -7.80 -3.28
C TYR A 169 -4.36 -6.38 -3.11
N VAL A 170 -3.70 -6.07 -1.99
CA VAL A 170 -3.02 -4.77 -1.77
C VAL A 170 -2.01 -4.47 -2.89
N THR A 171 -1.16 -5.44 -3.26
CA THR A 171 -0.19 -5.24 -4.35
C THR A 171 -0.84 -5.08 -5.73
N ALA A 172 -1.92 -5.83 -6.01
CA ALA A 172 -2.67 -5.74 -7.26
C ALA A 172 -3.36 -4.39 -7.40
N PHE A 173 -4.03 -3.93 -6.34
CA PHE A 173 -4.65 -2.61 -6.29
C PHE A 173 -3.60 -1.52 -6.52
N ALA A 174 -2.49 -1.56 -5.78
CA ALA A 174 -1.41 -0.58 -5.92
C ALA A 174 -0.86 -0.50 -7.35
N LYS A 175 -0.61 -1.65 -7.99
CA LYS A 175 -0.15 -1.74 -9.38
C LYS A 175 -1.14 -1.08 -10.35
N LEU A 176 -2.42 -1.46 -10.29
CA LEU A 176 -3.43 -0.98 -11.23
C LEU A 176 -3.76 0.49 -11.04
N ILE A 177 -3.86 0.95 -9.79
CA ILE A 177 -4.10 2.36 -9.47
C ILE A 177 -2.97 3.23 -10.01
N CYS A 178 -1.72 2.81 -9.79
CA CYS A 178 -0.56 3.53 -10.29
C CYS A 178 -0.53 3.57 -11.82
N HIS A 179 -0.72 2.43 -12.50
CA HIS A 179 -0.81 2.40 -13.96
C HIS A 179 -1.95 3.28 -14.51
N TRP A 180 -3.11 3.24 -13.87
CA TRP A 180 -4.26 4.07 -14.27
C TRP A 180 -3.92 5.56 -14.15
N HIS A 181 -3.29 5.98 -13.05
CA HIS A 181 -2.86 7.37 -12.85
C HIS A 181 -1.82 7.80 -13.90
N GLU A 182 -0.74 7.02 -14.07
CA GLU A 182 0.35 7.34 -14.99
C GLU A 182 -0.05 7.29 -16.47
N SER A 183 -1.08 6.53 -16.82
CA SER A 183 -1.64 6.50 -18.18
C SER A 183 -2.36 7.81 -18.58
N GLY A 184 -2.42 8.80 -17.68
CA GLY A 184 -3.10 10.07 -17.92
C GLY A 184 -4.61 9.90 -18.09
N ARG A 185 -5.18 8.78 -17.62
CA ARG A 185 -6.64 8.53 -17.59
C ARG A 185 -7.35 9.33 -16.50
N SER A 186 -6.60 9.91 -15.56
CA SER A 186 -7.05 10.95 -14.64
C SER A 186 -7.36 12.25 -15.39
N LYS A 187 -8.43 12.27 -16.20
CA LYS A 187 -8.82 13.41 -17.05
C LYS A 187 -9.97 14.24 -16.47
N SER A 188 -10.68 13.75 -15.45
CA SER A 188 -11.72 14.52 -14.74
C SER A 188 -11.60 14.36 -13.23
N LYS A 189 -12.14 15.33 -12.47
CA LYS A 189 -12.24 15.28 -11.00
C LYS A 189 -13.14 14.15 -10.49
N ASP A 190 -13.95 13.57 -11.38
CA ASP A 190 -14.99 12.59 -11.02
C ASP A 190 -14.61 11.15 -11.40
N SER A 191 -13.54 10.94 -12.16
CA SER A 191 -13.08 9.61 -12.56
C SER A 191 -11.98 9.13 -11.61
N LEU A 192 -12.27 8.11 -10.80
CA LEU A 192 -11.27 7.34 -10.06
C LEU A 192 -11.02 6.00 -10.77
N TRP A 193 -10.05 5.23 -10.28
CA TRP A 193 -9.61 3.92 -10.82
C TRP A 193 -10.63 2.77 -10.66
N PHE A 194 -11.84 3.06 -10.15
CA PHE A 194 -12.83 2.07 -9.73
C PHE A 194 -13.19 1.04 -10.82
N SER A 195 -13.39 1.48 -12.06
CA SER A 195 -13.72 0.57 -13.16
C SER A 195 -12.58 -0.40 -13.46
N VAL A 196 -11.33 0.07 -13.45
CA VAL A 196 -10.15 -0.77 -13.70
C VAL A 196 -10.01 -1.85 -12.65
N LEU A 197 -10.21 -1.52 -11.36
CA LEU A 197 -10.15 -2.54 -10.32
C LEU A 197 -11.25 -3.60 -10.50
N LYS A 198 -12.47 -3.16 -10.84
CA LYS A 198 -13.61 -4.06 -11.04
C LYS A 198 -13.43 -4.97 -12.25
N GLU A 199 -12.82 -4.47 -13.31
CA GLU A 199 -12.63 -5.21 -14.57
C GLU A 199 -11.42 -6.15 -14.51
N GLU A 200 -10.33 -5.73 -13.87
CA GLU A 200 -9.05 -6.44 -13.95
C GLU A 200 -8.72 -7.28 -12.70
N VAL A 201 -9.19 -6.89 -11.50
CA VAL A 201 -8.88 -7.64 -10.28
C VAL A 201 -9.88 -8.76 -10.06
N GLY A 202 -9.41 -9.98 -10.29
CA GLY A 202 -10.07 -11.20 -9.87
C GLY A 202 -9.09 -12.22 -9.28
N PRO A 203 -9.59 -13.37 -8.79
CA PRO A 203 -8.74 -14.40 -8.19
C PRO A 203 -7.59 -14.88 -9.08
N SER A 204 -7.77 -14.90 -10.41
CA SER A 204 -6.71 -15.27 -11.36
C SER A 204 -5.54 -14.29 -11.31
N LEU A 205 -5.82 -12.98 -11.49
CA LEU A 205 -4.78 -11.94 -11.43
C LEU A 205 -4.06 -11.96 -10.09
N VAL A 206 -4.81 -12.06 -8.98
CA VAL A 206 -4.22 -12.08 -7.64
C VAL A 206 -3.30 -13.29 -7.45
N SER A 207 -3.68 -14.47 -7.94
CA SER A 207 -2.80 -15.65 -7.94
C SER A 207 -1.53 -15.43 -8.76
N GLU A 208 -1.65 -14.77 -9.92
CA GLU A 208 -0.51 -14.41 -10.78
C GLU A 208 0.44 -13.41 -10.09
N MET A 209 -0.07 -12.47 -9.28
CA MET A 209 0.76 -11.51 -8.54
C MET A 209 1.80 -12.19 -7.67
N ARG A 210 1.48 -13.33 -7.03
CA ARG A 210 2.45 -14.08 -6.21
C ARG A 210 3.60 -14.60 -7.07
N SER A 211 3.26 -15.15 -8.24
CA SER A 211 4.25 -15.66 -9.20
C SER A 211 5.08 -14.53 -9.81
N GLU A 212 4.45 -13.38 -10.08
CA GLU A 212 5.12 -12.17 -10.57
C GLU A 212 6.15 -11.68 -9.56
N ILE A 213 5.76 -11.45 -8.30
CA ILE A 213 6.68 -10.95 -7.25
C ILE A 213 7.83 -11.93 -7.06
N LEU A 214 7.54 -13.24 -7.00
CA LEU A 214 8.56 -14.28 -6.87
C LEU A 214 9.56 -14.25 -8.03
N LYS A 215 9.07 -14.12 -9.26
CA LYS A 215 9.90 -14.02 -10.46
C LYS A 215 10.76 -12.76 -10.42
N LEU A 216 10.18 -11.61 -10.08
CA LEU A 216 10.91 -10.34 -9.97
C LEU A 216 12.08 -10.43 -8.99
N ILE A 217 11.86 -11.03 -7.80
CA ILE A 217 12.92 -11.22 -6.81
C ILE A 217 14.03 -12.12 -7.37
N LYS A 218 13.67 -13.25 -8.00
CA LYS A 218 14.65 -14.18 -8.60
C LYS A 218 15.46 -13.51 -9.72
N ASP A 219 14.80 -12.82 -10.64
CA ASP A 219 15.46 -12.11 -11.74
C ASP A 219 16.43 -11.03 -11.23
N LEU A 220 16.10 -10.36 -10.12
CA LEU A 220 16.99 -9.38 -9.48
C LEU A 220 18.14 -10.01 -8.70
N MET A 221 17.94 -11.22 -8.14
CA MET A 221 19.01 -11.98 -7.50
C MET A 221 20.05 -12.46 -8.52
N GLU A 222 19.64 -12.81 -9.74
CA GLU A 222 20.53 -13.25 -10.83
C GLU A 222 21.36 -12.10 -11.44
N LYS A 223 20.88 -10.85 -11.31
CA LYS A 223 21.57 -9.66 -11.82
C LYS A 223 22.65 -9.10 -10.89
N LYS A 224 22.83 -9.71 -9.72
CA LYS A 224 23.91 -9.38 -8.77
C LYS A 224 25.15 -10.22 -9.03
#